data_AF-A0A7S3MR67-F1
#
_entry.id   AF-A0A7S3MR67-F1
#
_cell.length_a   1.000
_cell.length_b   1.000
_cell.length_c   1.000
_cell.angle_alpha   90.00
_cell.angle_beta   90.00
_cell.angle_gamma   90.00
#
_symmetry.space_group_name_H-M   'P 1'
#
loop_
_entity.id
_entity.type
_entity.pdbx_description
1 polymer ?
#
loop_
_entity_poly.entity_id
_entity_poly.type
_entity_poly.pdbx_seq_one_letter_code
_entity_poly.pdbx_strand_id
1 'polypeptide(L)'
;MDNGGATEKLKAGNDSKRLMAENTAKVIKVWYSFVKFVKNQVTVNGRLVDTSLIGLFLKDANGDVMYMPSPDYLEAGKFKLQRGMGSVCSKLGLAEGAIDQMERYSQAYYGKLQSTVRSEQAQISFASLSLVTSSTKEQVKRILTELFTALVDVSRKTGKEAHIKMKGLGTLYLFKNRELAFNPIDESVDLGSIESGLFLERQKAREDLSFVDQASAVLSRGGGMAYSIKSSALRSLSSVMTAPTNPSVRSSAMQSSWHSDYMRSHHSAISKTSSKLGPLKQDAAWARYKKKNEQ
;
A
#
# COMPACT_ATOMS: atom_id res chain seq x y z
N MET A 1 30.45 21.76 -45.84
CA MET A 1 29.27 22.30 -45.14
C MET A 1 28.43 21.11 -44.72
N ASP A 2 28.52 20.74 -43.45
CA ASP A 2 27.90 19.52 -42.92
C ASP A 2 26.96 19.93 -41.77
N ASN A 3 25.78 20.44 -42.15
CA ASN A 3 24.75 20.98 -41.24
C ASN A 3 23.60 19.97 -41.00
N GLY A 4 23.72 18.72 -41.49
CA GLY A 4 22.65 17.72 -41.42
C GLY A 4 22.49 17.02 -40.06
N GLY A 5 23.53 17.01 -39.20
CA GLY A 5 23.53 16.20 -37.98
C GLY A 5 22.79 16.77 -36.77
N ALA A 6 22.50 18.08 -36.75
CA ALA A 6 21.90 18.73 -35.57
C ALA A 6 20.37 18.57 -35.51
N THR A 7 19.70 18.52 -36.66
CA THR A 7 18.24 18.42 -36.76
C THR A 7 17.72 17.00 -36.51
N GLU A 8 18.45 15.95 -36.91
CA GLU A 8 18.08 14.55 -36.61
C GLU A 8 18.16 14.22 -35.11
N LYS A 9 19.19 14.71 -34.40
CA LYS A 9 19.33 14.50 -32.96
C LYS A 9 18.21 15.14 -32.15
N LEU A 10 17.71 16.32 -32.57
CA LEU A 10 16.59 17.00 -31.92
C LEU A 10 15.26 16.27 -32.12
N LYS A 11 15.04 15.66 -33.30
CA LYS A 11 13.82 14.89 -33.59
C LYS A 11 13.76 13.60 -32.76
N ALA A 12 14.86 12.85 -32.68
CA ALA A 12 14.94 11.63 -31.87
C ALA A 12 14.69 11.89 -30.36
N GLY A 13 15.18 13.02 -29.84
CA GLY A 13 14.95 13.42 -28.45
C GLY A 13 13.47 13.70 -28.12
N ASN A 14 12.74 14.30 -29.05
CA ASN A 14 11.31 14.59 -28.87
C ASN A 14 10.45 13.32 -28.94
N ASP A 15 10.78 12.40 -29.84
CA ASP A 15 10.06 11.12 -29.96
C ASP A 15 10.24 10.25 -28.72
N SER A 16 11.43 10.22 -28.13
CA SER A 16 11.69 9.50 -26.86
C SER A 16 10.87 10.04 -25.70
N LYS A 17 10.82 11.36 -25.52
CA LYS A 17 10.02 12.01 -24.46
C LYS A 17 8.53 11.71 -24.62
N ARG A 18 8.02 11.75 -25.85
CA ARG A 18 6.63 11.44 -26.17
C ARG A 18 6.30 9.99 -25.82
N LEU A 19 7.15 9.05 -26.22
CA LEU A 19 6.97 7.61 -25.90
C LEU A 19 6.98 7.36 -24.39
N MET A 20 7.85 8.04 -23.63
CA MET A 20 7.85 7.94 -22.16
C MET A 20 6.54 8.45 -21.57
N ALA A 21 6.06 9.62 -22.00
CA ALA A 21 4.81 10.20 -21.52
C ALA A 21 3.61 9.28 -21.80
N GLU A 22 3.54 8.68 -23.00
CA GLU A 22 2.50 7.73 -23.37
C GLU A 22 2.54 6.45 -22.51
N ASN A 23 3.73 5.93 -22.22
CA ASN A 23 3.89 4.77 -21.34
C ASN A 23 3.50 5.09 -19.89
N THR A 24 3.91 6.25 -19.36
CA THR A 24 3.52 6.70 -18.03
C THR A 24 2.01 6.87 -17.92
N ALA A 25 1.36 7.45 -18.94
CA ALA A 25 -0.10 7.59 -18.98
C ALA A 25 -0.81 6.21 -18.95
N LYS A 26 -0.30 5.23 -19.69
CA LYS A 26 -0.80 3.85 -19.66
C LYS A 26 -0.67 3.21 -18.28
N VAL A 27 0.50 3.33 -17.65
CA VAL A 27 0.74 2.81 -16.29
C VAL A 27 -0.25 3.41 -15.29
N ILE A 28 -0.41 4.74 -15.33
CA ILE A 28 -1.35 5.46 -14.47
C ILE A 28 -2.80 4.99 -14.70
N LYS A 29 -3.22 4.84 -15.96
CA LYS A 29 -4.57 4.38 -16.30
C LYS A 29 -4.84 2.96 -15.81
N VAL A 30 -3.87 2.06 -15.95
CA VAL A 30 -3.95 0.68 -15.43
C VAL A 30 -4.05 0.70 -13.90
N TRP A 31 -3.19 1.47 -13.23
CA TRP A 31 -3.21 1.60 -11.78
C TRP A 31 -4.56 2.11 -11.25
N TYR A 32 -5.09 3.19 -11.83
CA TYR A 32 -6.39 3.72 -11.42
C TYR A 32 -7.54 2.73 -11.66
N SER A 33 -7.52 2.00 -12.77
CA SER A 33 -8.54 1.00 -13.07
C SER A 33 -8.49 -0.17 -12.08
N PHE A 34 -7.28 -0.61 -11.71
CA PHE A 34 -7.05 -1.61 -10.68
C PHE A 34 -7.56 -1.14 -9.31
N VAL A 35 -7.17 0.06 -8.85
CA VAL A 35 -7.61 0.60 -7.56
C VAL A 35 -9.14 0.77 -7.52
N LYS A 36 -9.74 1.28 -8.61
CA LYS A 36 -11.19 1.44 -8.72
C LYS A 36 -11.92 0.10 -8.64
N PHE A 37 -11.39 -0.94 -9.28
CA PHE A 37 -11.95 -2.29 -9.19
C PHE A 37 -11.91 -2.81 -7.75
N VAL A 38 -10.74 -2.77 -7.11
CA VAL A 38 -10.58 -3.24 -5.72
C VAL A 38 -11.52 -2.47 -4.78
N LYS A 39 -11.54 -1.14 -4.88
CA LYS A 39 -12.46 -0.29 -4.11
C LYS A 39 -13.90 -0.74 -4.30
N ASN A 40 -14.37 -0.81 -5.54
CA ASN A 40 -15.77 -1.17 -5.80
C ASN A 40 -16.13 -2.56 -5.25
N GLN A 41 -15.26 -3.55 -5.43
CA GLN A 41 -15.54 -4.89 -4.94
C GLN A 41 -15.53 -4.97 -3.41
N VAL A 42 -14.57 -4.35 -2.75
CA VAL A 42 -14.43 -4.43 -1.28
C VAL A 42 -15.42 -3.50 -0.59
N THR A 43 -15.46 -2.22 -0.96
CA THR A 43 -16.22 -1.21 -0.22
C THR A 43 -17.70 -1.25 -0.55
N VAL A 44 -18.06 -1.38 -1.84
CA VAL A 44 -19.44 -1.34 -2.32
C VAL A 44 -20.08 -2.72 -2.26
N ASN A 45 -19.42 -3.73 -2.83
CA ASN A 45 -19.99 -5.08 -2.93
C ASN A 45 -19.72 -5.96 -1.70
N GLY A 46 -18.86 -5.53 -0.77
CA GLY A 46 -18.50 -6.32 0.41
C GLY A 46 -17.76 -7.61 0.09
N ARG A 47 -17.13 -7.72 -1.09
CA ARG A 47 -16.48 -8.93 -1.57
C ARG A 47 -15.01 -8.99 -1.18
N LEU A 48 -14.53 -10.20 -0.93
CA LEU A 48 -13.09 -10.47 -0.85
C LEU A 48 -12.51 -10.41 -2.26
N VAL A 49 -11.47 -9.60 -2.45
CA VAL A 49 -10.75 -9.49 -3.72
C VAL A 49 -9.42 -10.22 -3.63
N ASP A 50 -9.30 -11.30 -4.39
CA ASP A 50 -8.00 -11.92 -4.65
C ASP A 50 -7.36 -11.27 -5.87
N THR A 51 -6.24 -10.58 -5.63
CA THR A 51 -5.53 -9.91 -6.72
C THR A 51 -4.69 -10.85 -7.55
N SER A 52 -4.39 -12.07 -7.07
CA SER A 52 -3.40 -13.02 -7.63
C SER A 52 -1.98 -12.47 -7.80
N LEU A 53 -1.76 -11.20 -7.44
CA LEU A 53 -0.54 -10.46 -7.74
C LEU A 53 0.17 -9.97 -6.50
N ILE A 54 -0.55 -9.49 -5.48
CA ILE A 54 0.07 -8.93 -4.26
C ILE A 54 -0.53 -9.46 -2.97
N GLY A 55 -1.78 -9.93 -3.03
CA GLY A 55 -2.49 -10.40 -1.85
C GLY A 55 -4.00 -10.24 -1.97
N LEU A 56 -4.67 -10.25 -0.83
CA LEU A 56 -6.12 -10.14 -0.69
C LEU A 56 -6.51 -8.78 -0.14
N PHE A 57 -7.63 -8.25 -0.61
CA PHE A 57 -8.32 -7.14 0.02
C PHE A 57 -9.71 -7.58 0.47
N LEU A 58 -10.11 -7.21 1.68
CA LEU A 58 -11.40 -7.56 2.27
C LEU A 58 -11.81 -6.52 3.30
N LYS A 59 -13.07 -6.55 3.74
CA LYS A 59 -13.48 -5.80 4.93
C LYS A 59 -13.15 -6.59 6.19
N ASP A 60 -12.65 -5.90 7.22
CA ASP A 60 -12.56 -6.48 8.56
C ASP A 60 -13.91 -6.39 9.29
N ALA A 61 -13.93 -6.84 10.55
CA ALA A 61 -15.13 -6.84 11.38
C ALA A 61 -15.68 -5.42 11.65
N ASN A 62 -14.84 -4.39 11.54
CA ASN A 62 -15.23 -2.99 11.73
C ASN A 62 -15.74 -2.37 10.43
N GLY A 63 -15.68 -3.10 9.31
CA GLY A 63 -16.04 -2.60 7.99
C GLY A 63 -14.90 -1.90 7.25
N ASP A 64 -13.72 -1.80 7.87
CA ASP A 64 -12.55 -1.17 7.28
C ASP A 64 -11.90 -2.07 6.24
N VAL A 65 -11.28 -1.45 5.23
CA VAL A 65 -10.51 -2.20 4.24
C VAL A 65 -9.23 -2.75 4.89
N MET A 66 -9.12 -4.06 4.92
CA MET A 66 -7.92 -4.79 5.29
C MET A 66 -7.23 -5.34 4.04
N TYR A 67 -5.89 -5.28 4.05
CA TYR A 67 -5.05 -5.88 3.03
C TYR A 67 -4.19 -6.98 3.66
N MET A 68 -4.19 -8.16 3.06
CA MET A 68 -3.39 -9.31 3.45
C MET A 68 -2.39 -9.61 2.33
N PRO A 69 -1.08 -9.33 2.50
CA PRO A 69 -0.06 -9.70 1.53
C PRO A 69 -0.04 -11.20 1.22
N SER A 70 0.20 -11.60 -0.02
CA SER A 70 0.32 -13.03 -0.36
C SER A 70 1.52 -13.66 0.38
N PRO A 71 1.39 -14.88 0.94
CA PRO A 71 2.48 -15.61 1.59
C PRO A 71 3.75 -15.71 0.73
N ASP A 72 3.61 -15.92 -0.58
CA ASP A 72 4.73 -16.01 -1.53
C ASP A 72 5.62 -14.75 -1.51
N TYR A 73 5.04 -13.58 -1.24
CA TYR A 73 5.78 -12.33 -1.13
C TYR A 73 6.53 -12.18 0.20
N LEU A 74 6.02 -12.80 1.25
CA LEU A 74 6.65 -12.80 2.57
C LEU A 74 7.80 -13.81 2.64
N GLU A 75 7.60 -15.02 2.11
CA GLU A 75 8.60 -16.10 2.12
C GLU A 75 9.84 -15.78 1.30
N ALA A 76 9.71 -15.01 0.22
CA ALA A 76 10.84 -14.56 -0.59
C ALA A 76 11.79 -13.57 0.14
N GLY A 77 11.56 -13.29 1.43
CA GLY A 77 12.34 -12.34 2.23
C GLY A 77 12.24 -10.89 1.72
N LYS A 78 11.27 -10.64 0.83
CA LYS A 78 11.03 -9.33 0.23
C LYS A 78 10.36 -8.41 1.24
N PHE A 79 9.49 -8.98 2.08
CA PHE A 79 8.68 -8.25 3.04
C PHE A 79 8.61 -8.95 4.38
N LYS A 80 8.31 -8.17 5.42
CA LYS A 80 7.92 -8.65 6.75
C LYS A 80 6.49 -8.21 7.00
N LEU A 81 5.73 -9.04 7.72
CA LEU A 81 4.45 -8.60 8.26
C LEU A 81 4.73 -7.52 9.30
N GLN A 82 3.95 -6.43 9.25
CA GLN A 82 4.00 -5.42 10.29
C GLN A 82 3.69 -6.08 11.64
N ARG A 83 4.45 -5.70 12.67
CA ARG A 83 4.20 -6.06 14.08
C ARG A 83 3.56 -4.87 14.82
N GLY A 84 2.86 -5.13 15.91
CA GLY A 84 2.21 -4.11 16.74
C GLY A 84 0.70 -4.05 16.57
N MET A 85 0.07 -3.21 17.40
CA MET A 85 -1.36 -2.92 17.34
C MET A 85 -1.78 -2.37 15.97
N GLY A 86 -2.92 -2.82 15.47
CA GLY A 86 -3.45 -2.44 14.16
C GLY A 86 -2.78 -3.12 12.97
N SER A 87 -1.73 -3.92 13.20
CA SER A 87 -1.14 -4.77 12.15
C SER A 87 -2.12 -5.84 11.68
N VAL A 88 -1.89 -6.38 10.48
CA VAL A 88 -2.66 -7.53 9.96
C VAL A 88 -2.59 -8.71 10.93
N CYS A 89 -1.45 -8.96 11.57
CA CYS A 89 -1.31 -10.01 12.57
C CYS A 89 -2.20 -9.76 13.80
N SER A 90 -2.22 -8.53 14.31
CA SER A 90 -3.09 -8.13 15.42
C SER A 90 -4.57 -8.27 15.05
N LYS A 91 -4.97 -7.82 13.84
CA LYS A 91 -6.34 -7.95 13.33
C LYS A 91 -6.79 -9.41 13.15
N LEU A 92 -5.84 -10.31 12.90
CA LEU A 92 -6.09 -11.76 12.79
C LEU A 92 -6.00 -12.49 14.13
N GLY A 93 -5.71 -11.80 15.24
CA GLY A 93 -5.53 -12.42 16.55
C GLY A 93 -4.27 -13.31 16.65
N LEU A 94 -3.28 -13.07 15.80
CA LEU A 94 -2.01 -13.79 15.83
C LEU A 94 -1.12 -13.19 16.93
N ALA A 95 -0.93 -13.95 18.01
CA ALA A 95 -0.08 -13.53 19.14
C ALA A 95 1.34 -13.16 18.68
N GLU A 96 1.83 -12.00 19.15
CA GLU A 96 3.18 -11.54 18.88
C GLU A 96 4.22 -12.48 19.52
N GLY A 97 5.26 -12.86 18.76
CA GLY A 97 6.36 -13.69 19.27
C GLY A 97 6.15 -15.20 19.15
N ALA A 98 5.05 -15.67 18.53
CA ALA A 98 4.93 -17.09 18.21
C ALA A 98 6.05 -17.53 17.26
N ILE A 99 6.71 -18.64 17.61
CA ILE A 99 7.79 -19.28 16.81
C ILE A 99 7.32 -19.57 15.37
N ASP A 100 6.01 -19.67 15.19
CA ASP A 100 5.37 -20.07 13.94
C ASP A 100 4.39 -19.03 13.36
N GLN A 101 4.77 -17.75 13.44
CA GLN A 101 3.92 -16.64 12.97
C GLN A 101 3.60 -16.73 11.47
N MET A 102 4.55 -17.22 10.66
CA MET A 102 4.39 -17.31 9.20
C MET A 102 3.43 -18.42 8.79
N GLU A 103 3.52 -19.61 9.38
CA GLU A 103 2.60 -20.70 9.04
C GLU A 103 1.17 -20.34 9.48
N ARG A 104 1.00 -19.77 10.68
CA ARG A 104 -0.32 -19.29 11.13
C ARG A 104 -0.89 -18.21 10.23
N TYR A 105 -0.05 -17.30 9.74
CA TYR A 105 -0.48 -16.29 8.78
C TYR A 105 -0.93 -16.94 7.46
N SER A 106 -0.14 -17.87 6.91
CA SER A 106 -0.47 -18.59 5.69
C SER A 106 -1.77 -19.39 5.84
N GLN A 107 -1.96 -20.07 6.98
CA GLN A 107 -3.21 -20.77 7.31
C GLN A 107 -4.40 -19.81 7.37
N ALA A 108 -4.25 -18.64 8.03
CA ALA A 108 -5.31 -17.63 8.07
C ALA A 108 -5.61 -17.07 6.67
N TYR A 109 -4.59 -16.82 5.85
CA TYR A 109 -4.71 -16.34 4.47
C TYR A 109 -5.50 -17.32 3.59
N TYR A 110 -5.09 -18.59 3.55
CA TYR A 110 -5.78 -19.62 2.78
C TYR A 110 -7.16 -19.96 3.37
N GLY A 111 -7.29 -19.89 4.69
CA GLY A 111 -8.57 -20.04 5.38
C GLY A 111 -9.57 -18.96 4.94
N LYS A 112 -9.16 -17.69 4.82
CA LYS A 112 -10.01 -16.62 4.27
C LYS A 112 -10.36 -16.86 2.80
N LEU A 113 -9.41 -17.34 2.01
CA LEU A 113 -9.63 -17.65 0.60
C LEU A 113 -10.65 -18.79 0.41
N GLN A 114 -10.64 -19.81 1.28
CA GLN A 114 -11.51 -20.99 1.19
C GLN A 114 -12.86 -20.81 1.88
N SER A 115 -12.91 -20.09 3.00
CA SER A 115 -14.16 -19.85 3.77
C SER A 115 -15.12 -18.90 3.06
N THR A 116 -14.61 -18.08 2.15
CA THR A 116 -15.45 -17.17 1.37
C THR A 116 -16.19 -17.96 0.30
N VAL A 117 -17.52 -17.86 0.29
CA VAL A 117 -18.35 -18.49 -0.75
C VAL A 117 -17.92 -17.92 -2.11
N ARG A 118 -17.85 -18.75 -3.17
CA ARG A 118 -17.41 -18.29 -4.50
C ARG A 118 -18.17 -17.05 -5.01
N SER A 119 -19.40 -16.82 -4.58
CA SER A 119 -20.20 -15.62 -4.89
C SER A 119 -19.73 -14.34 -4.21
N GLU A 120 -19.03 -14.47 -3.08
CA GLU A 120 -18.49 -13.39 -2.25
C GLU A 120 -17.00 -13.12 -2.56
N GLN A 121 -16.37 -13.98 -3.35
CA GLN A 121 -15.03 -13.78 -3.87
C GLN A 121 -15.07 -13.11 -5.24
N ALA A 122 -14.31 -12.03 -5.40
CA ALA A 122 -14.00 -11.41 -6.68
C ALA A 122 -12.55 -11.70 -7.05
N GLN A 123 -12.33 -12.30 -8.22
CA GLN A 123 -11.01 -12.36 -8.83
C GLN A 123 -10.82 -11.18 -9.77
N ILE A 124 -9.60 -10.69 -9.87
CA ILE A 124 -9.28 -9.66 -10.87
C ILE A 124 -9.49 -10.21 -12.28
N SER A 125 -10.42 -9.61 -13.00
CA SER A 125 -10.59 -9.85 -14.43
C SER A 125 -9.63 -8.98 -15.22
N PHE A 126 -8.46 -9.53 -15.57
CA PHE A 126 -7.51 -8.85 -16.47
C PHE A 126 -8.11 -8.53 -17.83
N ALA A 127 -9.13 -9.29 -18.27
CA ALA A 127 -9.91 -8.98 -19.46
C ALA A 127 -10.67 -7.64 -19.32
N SER A 128 -11.29 -7.42 -18.16
CA SER A 128 -12.02 -6.17 -17.89
C SER A 128 -11.08 -4.98 -17.78
N LEU A 129 -9.94 -5.15 -17.10
CA LEU A 129 -8.91 -4.11 -17.04
C LEU A 129 -8.36 -3.78 -18.43
N SER A 130 -8.04 -4.80 -19.22
CA SER A 130 -7.58 -4.65 -20.61
C SER A 130 -8.55 -3.83 -21.47
N LEU A 131 -9.86 -4.10 -21.34
CA LEU A 131 -10.90 -3.39 -22.07
C LEU A 131 -10.94 -1.90 -21.71
N VAL A 132 -10.87 -1.56 -20.42
CA VAL A 132 -10.96 -0.18 -19.93
C VAL A 132 -9.66 0.60 -20.21
N THR A 133 -8.51 -0.07 -20.14
CA THR A 133 -7.21 0.59 -20.28
C THR A 133 -6.73 0.68 -21.72
N SER A 134 -7.33 -0.10 -22.64
CA SER A 134 -6.84 -0.27 -24.02
C SER A 134 -5.42 -0.85 -24.06
N SER A 135 -5.11 -1.74 -23.10
CA SER A 135 -3.84 -2.46 -23.01
C SER A 135 -4.11 -3.96 -23.08
N THR A 136 -3.17 -4.78 -23.52
CA THR A 136 -3.37 -6.24 -23.51
C THR A 136 -3.39 -6.79 -22.07
N LYS A 137 -3.95 -7.98 -21.87
CA LYS A 137 -4.00 -8.62 -20.54
C LYS A 137 -2.59 -8.80 -19.96
N GLU A 138 -1.64 -9.17 -20.82
CA GLU A 138 -0.24 -9.39 -20.49
C GLU A 138 0.44 -8.07 -20.11
N GLN A 139 0.13 -6.98 -20.82
CA GLN A 139 0.61 -5.64 -20.48
C GLN A 139 0.07 -5.17 -19.13
N VAL A 140 -1.23 -5.35 -18.87
CA VAL A 140 -1.83 -5.00 -17.57
C VAL A 140 -1.15 -5.77 -16.44
N LYS A 141 -0.99 -7.09 -16.61
CA LYS A 141 -0.31 -7.93 -15.61
C LYS A 141 1.12 -7.46 -15.37
N ARG A 142 1.89 -7.23 -16.45
CA ARG A 142 3.27 -6.73 -16.39
C ARG A 142 3.34 -5.38 -15.66
N ILE A 143 2.53 -4.41 -16.06
CA ILE A 143 2.51 -3.07 -15.45
C ILE A 143 2.24 -3.15 -13.95
N LEU A 144 1.25 -3.94 -13.52
CA LEU A 144 0.96 -4.09 -12.10
C LEU A 144 2.13 -4.74 -11.35
N THR A 145 2.70 -5.84 -11.88
CA THR A 145 3.87 -6.49 -11.28
C THR A 145 5.09 -5.56 -11.21
N GLU A 146 5.36 -4.81 -12.28
CA GLU A 146 6.46 -3.84 -12.33
C GLU A 146 6.27 -2.70 -11.33
N LEU A 147 5.04 -2.22 -11.14
CA LEU A 147 4.73 -1.16 -10.17
C LEU A 147 5.03 -1.60 -8.73
N PHE A 148 4.63 -2.81 -8.34
CA PHE A 148 4.96 -3.35 -7.01
C PHE A 148 6.44 -3.70 -6.87
N THR A 149 7.09 -4.16 -7.94
CA THR A 149 8.54 -4.39 -7.95
C THR A 149 9.31 -3.08 -7.80
N ALA A 150 8.89 -2.02 -8.50
CA ALA A 150 9.49 -0.70 -8.42
C ALA A 150 9.37 -0.11 -7.01
N LEU A 151 8.25 -0.32 -6.31
CA LEU A 151 8.10 0.07 -4.91
C LEU A 151 9.19 -0.54 -4.02
N VAL A 152 9.43 -1.85 -4.19
CA VAL A 152 10.46 -2.58 -3.45
C VAL A 152 11.84 -2.05 -3.79
N ASP A 153 12.11 -1.85 -5.08
CA ASP A 153 13.41 -1.38 -5.54
C ASP A 153 13.71 0.03 -5.06
N VAL A 154 12.72 0.93 -5.06
CA VAL A 154 12.87 2.29 -4.52
C VAL A 154 13.19 2.22 -3.03
N SER A 155 12.46 1.45 -2.24
CA SER A 155 12.74 1.31 -0.80
C SER A 155 14.14 0.74 -0.55
N ARG A 156 14.54 -0.30 -1.29
CA ARG A 156 15.87 -0.93 -1.15
C ARG A 156 17.02 0.00 -1.54
N LYS A 157 16.90 0.69 -2.68
CA LYS A 157 17.96 1.57 -3.21
C LYS A 157 18.13 2.83 -2.39
N THR A 158 17.03 3.40 -1.89
CA THR A 158 17.07 4.67 -1.18
C THR A 158 17.29 4.51 0.33
N GLY A 159 17.02 3.33 0.90
CA GLY A 159 16.96 3.14 2.35
C GLY A 159 15.87 3.97 3.02
N LYS A 160 14.93 4.50 2.24
CA LYS A 160 13.79 5.31 2.70
C LYS A 160 12.51 4.48 2.64
N GLU A 161 11.53 4.98 3.37
CA GLU A 161 10.16 4.45 3.30
C GLU A 161 9.57 4.81 1.96
N ALA A 162 8.85 3.87 1.36
CA ALA A 162 8.17 4.07 0.09
C ALA A 162 6.68 3.80 0.30
N HIS A 163 5.82 4.62 -0.29
CA HIS A 163 4.39 4.47 -0.14
C HIS A 163 3.68 4.62 -1.49
N ILE A 164 2.59 3.88 -1.65
CA ILE A 164 1.69 4.01 -2.80
C ILE A 164 0.30 4.35 -2.31
N LYS A 165 -0.19 5.51 -2.74
CA LYS A 165 -1.54 5.97 -2.45
C LYS A 165 -2.54 5.32 -3.41
N MET A 166 -3.54 4.65 -2.85
CA MET A 166 -4.67 4.05 -3.57
C MET A 166 -5.89 4.95 -3.34
N LYS A 167 -6.15 5.88 -4.26
CA LYS A 167 -7.19 6.92 -4.12
C LYS A 167 -8.55 6.29 -3.73
N GLY A 168 -9.06 6.70 -2.57
CA GLY A 168 -10.34 6.25 -2.02
C GLY A 168 -10.36 4.82 -1.48
N LEU A 169 -9.20 4.15 -1.34
CA LEU A 169 -9.05 2.86 -0.68
C LEU A 169 -8.11 2.94 0.55
N GLY A 170 -6.92 3.51 0.40
CA GLY A 170 -5.88 3.48 1.44
C GLY A 170 -4.51 3.88 0.93
N THR A 171 -3.50 3.73 1.78
CA THR A 171 -2.09 3.89 1.41
C THR A 171 -1.32 2.63 1.82
N LEU A 172 -0.61 2.06 0.86
CA LEU A 172 0.29 0.93 1.08
C LEU A 172 1.67 1.48 1.43
N TYR A 173 2.16 1.17 2.63
CA TYR A 173 3.46 1.60 3.15
C TYR A 173 4.45 0.45 3.15
N LEU A 174 5.66 0.72 2.65
CA LEU A 174 6.83 -0.13 2.77
C LEU A 174 7.88 0.60 3.62
N PHE A 175 8.04 0.11 4.86
CA PHE A 175 8.98 0.69 5.83
C PHE A 175 10.43 0.26 5.55
N LYS A 176 11.39 0.99 6.14
CA LYS A 176 12.83 0.71 6.00
C LYS A 176 13.23 -0.71 6.42
N ASN A 177 12.54 -1.27 7.40
CA ASN A 177 12.72 -2.64 7.88
C ASN A 177 12.03 -3.70 7.00
N ARG A 178 11.54 -3.30 5.82
CA ARG A 178 10.78 -4.10 4.86
C ARG A 178 9.41 -4.54 5.38
N GLU A 179 8.87 -3.89 6.41
CA GLU A 179 7.50 -4.15 6.83
C GLU A 179 6.53 -3.55 5.82
N LEU A 180 5.54 -4.36 5.42
CA LEU A 180 4.45 -3.92 4.56
C LEU A 180 3.22 -3.67 5.42
N ALA A 181 2.68 -2.45 5.36
CA ALA A 181 1.45 -2.08 6.03
C ALA A 181 0.47 -1.46 5.05
N PHE A 182 -0.81 -1.58 5.36
CA PHE A 182 -1.86 -0.90 4.64
C PHE A 182 -2.69 -0.10 5.62
N ASN A 183 -2.76 1.21 5.38
CA ASN A 183 -3.60 2.09 6.15
C ASN A 183 -4.85 2.38 5.30
N PRO A 184 -6.05 1.93 5.69
CA PRO A 184 -7.27 2.32 4.99
C PRO A 184 -7.41 3.84 5.02
N ILE A 185 -8.07 4.41 4.00
CA ILE A 185 -8.43 5.83 4.04
C ILE A 185 -9.48 5.99 5.14
N ASP A 186 -9.14 6.80 6.13
CA ASP A 186 -10.12 7.35 7.03
C ASP A 186 -10.86 8.46 6.27
N GLU A 187 -12.09 8.18 5.83
CA GLU A 187 -12.91 9.16 5.09
C GLU A 187 -13.21 10.41 5.93
N SER A 188 -12.91 10.38 7.25
CA SER A 188 -13.05 11.52 8.15
C SER A 188 -11.85 12.47 8.18
N VAL A 189 -10.69 12.10 7.60
CA VAL A 189 -9.47 12.89 7.74
C VAL A 189 -9.08 13.58 6.44
N ASP A 190 -9.07 14.91 6.51
CA ASP A 190 -8.66 15.78 5.42
C ASP A 190 -7.22 15.48 4.99
N LEU A 191 -7.04 15.25 3.69
CA LEU A 191 -5.84 14.65 3.05
C LEU A 191 -4.55 15.46 3.24
N GLY A 192 -4.63 16.65 3.84
CA GLY A 192 -3.50 17.50 4.20
C GLY A 192 -2.88 17.24 5.58
N SER A 193 -3.49 16.42 6.45
CA SER A 193 -3.04 16.30 7.86
C SER A 193 -2.50 14.92 8.29
N ILE A 194 -2.61 13.88 7.45
CA ILE A 194 -2.36 12.48 7.84
C ILE A 194 -0.86 12.12 7.98
N GLU A 195 0.06 12.92 7.44
CA GLU A 195 1.49 12.59 7.50
C GLU A 195 2.06 12.54 8.94
N SER A 196 1.37 13.14 9.92
CA SER A 196 1.92 13.31 11.26
C SER A 196 1.51 12.23 12.28
N GLY A 197 0.28 11.71 12.23
CA GLY A 197 -0.30 10.92 13.34
C GLY A 197 0.36 9.55 13.56
N LEU A 198 0.38 8.71 12.52
CA LEU A 198 0.97 7.36 12.60
C LEU A 198 2.50 7.39 12.69
N PHE A 199 3.14 8.46 12.23
CA PHE A 199 4.57 8.67 12.42
C PHE A 199 4.89 9.00 13.90
N LEU A 200 4.14 9.92 14.51
CA LEU A 200 4.33 10.30 15.92
C LEU A 200 4.06 9.13 16.86
N GLU A 201 2.99 8.38 16.63
CA GLU A 201 2.64 7.22 17.45
C GLU A 201 3.71 6.12 17.36
N ARG A 202 4.34 5.94 16.19
CA ARG A 202 5.42 4.96 15.96
C ARG A 202 6.79 5.43 16.44
N GLN A 203 7.10 6.73 16.36
CA GLN A 203 8.28 7.28 17.02
C GLN A 203 8.16 7.08 18.53
N LYS A 204 7.01 7.40 19.11
CA LYS A 204 6.73 7.20 20.53
C LYS A 204 6.88 5.74 20.95
N ALA A 205 6.28 4.79 20.23
CA ALA A 205 6.41 3.37 20.55
C ALA A 205 7.85 2.82 20.43
N ARG A 206 8.68 3.38 19.53
CA ARG A 206 10.10 3.02 19.41
C ARG A 206 10.97 3.65 20.48
N GLU A 207 10.66 4.88 20.90
CA GLU A 207 11.31 5.55 22.03
C GLU A 207 11.05 4.76 23.32
N ASP A 208 9.82 4.32 23.55
CA ASP A 208 9.44 3.50 24.72
C ASP A 208 10.21 2.17 24.78
N LEU A 209 10.36 1.47 23.64
CA LEU A 209 11.15 0.23 23.57
C LEU A 209 12.65 0.49 23.79
N SER A 210 13.18 1.60 23.28
CA SER A 210 14.60 1.96 23.48
C SER A 210 14.92 2.34 24.93
N PHE A 211 13.94 2.90 25.66
CA PHE A 211 14.08 3.24 27.07
C PHE A 211 14.13 1.99 27.96
N VAL A 212 13.34 0.96 27.65
CA VAL A 212 13.36 -0.32 28.36
C VAL A 212 14.67 -1.07 28.16
N ASP A 213 15.27 -1.01 26.96
CA ASP A 213 16.59 -1.60 26.69
C ASP A 213 17.73 -0.82 27.38
N GLN A 214 17.65 0.52 27.45
CA GLN A 214 18.61 1.33 28.21
C GLN A 214 18.50 1.11 29.73
N ALA A 215 17.28 1.03 30.26
CA ALA A 215 17.05 0.73 31.68
C ALA A 215 17.51 -0.69 32.05
N SER A 216 17.28 -1.67 31.17
CA SER A 216 17.75 -3.05 31.37
C SER A 216 19.27 -3.16 31.25
N ALA A 217 19.90 -2.39 30.36
CA ALA A 217 21.36 -2.33 30.24
C ALA A 217 22.03 -1.66 31.46
N VAL A 218 21.40 -0.66 32.07
CA VAL A 218 21.88 -0.01 33.30
C VAL A 218 21.72 -0.93 34.52
N LEU A 219 20.66 -1.75 34.56
CA LEU A 219 20.43 -2.69 35.66
C LEU A 219 21.29 -3.96 35.55
N SER A 220 21.70 -4.37 34.34
CA SER A 220 22.44 -5.62 34.13
C SER A 220 23.97 -5.46 34.14
N ARG A 221 24.51 -4.23 34.14
CA ARG A 221 25.95 -3.95 34.30
C ARG A 221 26.25 -3.19 35.60
N GLY A 222 26.23 -3.92 36.71
CA GLY A 222 27.12 -3.65 37.83
C GLY A 222 26.54 -2.87 39.00
N GLY A 223 26.43 -3.57 40.13
CA GLY A 223 27.09 -3.16 41.37
C GLY A 223 26.90 -1.73 41.85
N GLY A 224 26.00 -1.57 42.82
CA GLY A 224 26.06 -0.63 43.93
C GLY A 224 26.83 0.68 43.72
N MET A 225 26.16 1.69 43.18
CA MET A 225 26.47 3.09 43.50
C MET A 225 25.17 3.82 43.76
N ALA A 226 25.00 4.28 45.00
CA ALA A 226 23.89 5.11 45.42
C ALA A 226 23.95 6.45 44.67
N TYR A 227 23.04 6.67 43.73
CA TYR A 227 22.83 7.99 43.14
C TYR A 227 22.05 8.85 44.15
N SER A 228 22.75 9.80 44.76
CA SER A 228 22.14 10.90 45.51
C SER A 228 21.34 11.77 44.54
N ILE A 229 20.01 11.72 44.63
CA ILE A 229 19.11 12.61 43.91
C ILE A 229 19.25 14.01 44.54
N LYS A 230 20.23 14.79 44.08
CA LYS A 230 20.24 16.24 44.28
C LYS A 230 19.48 16.87 43.11
N SER A 231 18.20 17.12 43.36
CA SER A 231 17.24 17.83 42.52
C SER A 231 17.67 19.28 42.29
N SER A 232 18.19 19.58 41.10
CA SER A 232 18.32 20.96 40.59
C SER A 232 17.00 21.52 40.04
N ALA A 233 15.92 20.75 40.06
CA ALA A 233 14.61 21.08 39.50
C ALA A 233 13.65 21.85 40.45
N LEU A 234 14.14 22.44 41.55
CA LEU A 234 13.30 23.21 42.50
C LEU A 234 13.71 24.69 42.66
N ARG A 235 14.27 25.32 41.63
CA ARG A 235 14.61 26.77 41.67
C ARG A 235 14.00 27.64 40.57
N SER A 236 12.87 27.24 39.96
CA SER A 236 12.19 28.12 38.99
C SER A 236 10.67 28.08 39.07
N LEU A 237 10.12 28.06 40.29
CA LEU A 237 8.71 28.39 40.53
C LEU A 237 8.65 29.52 41.55
N SER A 238 8.83 30.75 41.08
CA SER A 238 8.32 31.97 41.72
C SER A 238 8.68 33.18 40.86
N SER A 239 7.79 33.57 39.95
CA SER A 239 7.38 34.97 39.82
C SER A 239 6.28 35.07 38.77
N VAL A 240 5.08 35.30 39.29
CA VAL A 240 3.86 35.71 38.60
C VAL A 240 4.02 37.19 38.22
N MET A 241 3.77 37.56 36.96
CA MET A 241 3.20 38.87 36.62
C MET A 241 2.34 38.78 35.35
N THR A 242 1.29 39.59 35.37
CA THR A 242 0.05 39.59 34.60
C THR A 242 0.15 40.13 33.17
N ALA A 243 -0.86 39.77 32.36
CA ALA A 243 -1.28 40.33 31.06
C ALA A 243 -1.50 41.88 31.10
N PRO A 244 -1.72 42.66 30.00
CA PRO A 244 -2.51 42.29 28.80
C PRO A 244 -2.15 42.97 27.44
N THR A 245 -2.95 42.63 26.42
CA THR A 245 -3.46 43.43 25.27
C THR A 245 -3.19 42.91 23.85
N ASN A 246 -4.30 42.77 23.14
CA ASN A 246 -4.54 42.53 21.71
C ASN A 246 -4.20 43.81 20.90
N PRO A 247 -3.92 43.77 19.58
CA PRO A 247 -5.03 43.74 18.61
C PRO A 247 -4.77 43.06 17.24
N SER A 248 -5.87 42.52 16.68
CA SER A 248 -6.36 42.61 15.29
C SER A 248 -5.37 42.89 14.14
N VAL A 249 -5.34 41.99 13.12
CA VAL A 249 -5.27 42.38 11.70
C VAL A 249 -6.09 41.40 10.82
N ARG A 250 -6.96 42.00 10.00
CA ARG A 250 -7.78 41.52 8.87
C ARG A 250 -6.95 41.28 7.60
N SER A 251 -7.36 40.33 6.75
CA SER A 251 -7.35 40.34 5.25
C SER A 251 -7.17 38.91 4.73
N SER A 252 -7.72 38.41 3.62
CA SER A 252 -8.67 38.87 2.59
C SER A 252 -9.03 37.64 1.75
N ALA A 253 -10.20 37.67 1.14
CA ALA A 253 -10.69 36.68 0.19
C ALA A 253 -9.87 36.63 -1.11
N MET A 254 -9.80 35.47 -1.76
CA MET A 254 -9.76 35.40 -3.22
C MET A 254 -10.52 34.16 -3.72
N GLN A 255 -11.62 34.45 -4.42
CA GLN A 255 -12.35 33.56 -5.29
C GLN A 255 -11.56 33.33 -6.59
N SER A 256 -11.62 32.12 -7.14
CA SER A 256 -11.64 31.95 -8.59
C SER A 256 -12.31 30.63 -8.96
N SER A 257 -13.50 30.77 -9.54
CA SER A 257 -14.23 29.75 -10.27
C SER A 257 -13.61 29.54 -11.65
N TRP A 258 -13.46 28.29 -12.09
CA TRP A 258 -13.41 27.97 -13.52
C TRP A 258 -14.40 26.83 -13.79
N HIS A 259 -15.53 27.25 -14.36
CA HIS A 259 -16.50 26.47 -15.10
C HIS A 259 -15.96 26.31 -16.53
N SER A 260 -16.04 25.10 -17.11
CA SER A 260 -16.30 24.93 -18.55
C SER A 260 -16.60 23.46 -18.88
N ASP A 261 -17.87 23.24 -19.21
CA ASP A 261 -18.51 22.33 -20.19
C ASP A 261 -17.62 21.32 -20.93
N TYR A 262 -17.87 20.01 -20.91
CA TYR A 262 -18.98 19.19 -21.46
C TYR A 262 -19.13 19.17 -23.00
N MET A 263 -19.27 17.91 -23.48
CA MET A 263 -19.77 17.42 -24.78
C MET A 263 -18.80 17.27 -25.97
N ARG A 264 -18.44 16.01 -26.26
CA ARG A 264 -18.76 15.40 -27.56
C ARG A 264 -18.73 13.86 -27.54
N SER A 265 -19.87 13.26 -27.88
CA SER A 265 -20.06 11.84 -28.16
C SER A 265 -20.14 11.58 -29.67
N HIS A 266 -19.64 10.42 -30.11
CA HIS A 266 -20.39 9.32 -30.78
C HIS A 266 -19.55 8.48 -31.74
N HIS A 267 -19.69 7.15 -31.57
CA HIS A 267 -19.76 6.03 -32.54
C HIS A 267 -18.64 5.81 -33.57
N SER A 268 -18.36 4.62 -34.10
CA SER A 268 -18.43 3.19 -33.71
C SER A 268 -18.09 2.43 -35.00
N ALA A 269 -17.26 1.38 -34.97
CA ALA A 269 -17.38 0.24 -35.87
C ALA A 269 -16.54 -0.94 -35.36
N ILE A 270 -17.18 -2.11 -35.37
CA ILE A 270 -16.72 -3.41 -34.85
C ILE A 270 -16.55 -4.38 -36.03
N SER A 271 -15.74 -5.42 -35.79
CA SER A 271 -15.73 -6.78 -36.38
C SER A 271 -14.54 -7.05 -37.31
N LYS A 272 -13.89 -8.22 -37.33
CA LYS A 272 -14.16 -9.58 -36.80
C LYS A 272 -12.88 -10.43 -36.95
N THR A 273 -12.68 -11.46 -36.11
CA THR A 273 -12.05 -12.79 -36.37
C THR A 273 -11.60 -13.38 -35.01
N SER A 274 -12.24 -14.41 -34.45
CA SER A 274 -12.19 -15.85 -34.74
C SER A 274 -10.80 -16.49 -34.64
N SER A 275 -10.54 -17.22 -33.54
CA SER A 275 -10.00 -18.58 -33.61
C SER A 275 -10.02 -19.32 -32.26
N LYS A 276 -10.32 -20.61 -32.37
CA LYS A 276 -10.32 -21.69 -31.37
C LYS A 276 -8.94 -21.91 -30.76
N LEU A 277 -8.87 -22.28 -29.47
CA LEU A 277 -7.80 -23.14 -28.92
C LEU A 277 -8.27 -23.80 -27.60
N GLY A 278 -8.01 -25.10 -27.48
CA GLY A 278 -8.57 -26.03 -26.51
C GLY A 278 -7.94 -26.04 -25.11
N PRO A 279 -8.37 -26.98 -24.23
CA PRO A 279 -8.06 -26.95 -22.81
C PRO A 279 -6.63 -27.43 -22.49
N LEU A 280 -5.93 -26.64 -21.67
CA LEU A 280 -4.57 -26.90 -21.18
C LEU A 280 -4.59 -27.39 -19.72
N LYS A 281 -4.19 -28.66 -19.53
CA LYS A 281 -3.22 -29.18 -18.53
C LYS A 281 -3.26 -28.66 -17.06
N GLN A 282 -4.39 -28.22 -16.51
CA GLN A 282 -4.48 -27.89 -15.07
C GLN A 282 -4.96 -29.05 -14.19
N ASP A 283 -5.55 -30.10 -14.76
CA ASP A 283 -6.17 -31.18 -13.98
C ASP A 283 -5.18 -32.20 -13.38
N ALA A 284 -3.93 -32.25 -13.86
CA ALA A 284 -2.97 -33.26 -13.41
C ALA A 284 -2.31 -32.95 -12.04
N ALA A 285 -2.28 -31.68 -11.62
CA ALA A 285 -1.67 -31.29 -10.35
C ALA A 285 -2.61 -31.53 -9.16
N TRP A 286 -3.93 -31.44 -9.36
CA TRP A 286 -4.92 -31.55 -8.29
C TRP A 286 -5.20 -33.02 -7.86
N ALA A 287 -5.06 -33.97 -8.79
CA ALA A 287 -5.20 -35.39 -8.50
C ALA A 287 -4.13 -35.94 -7.53
N ARG A 288 -2.95 -35.31 -7.46
CA ARG A 288 -1.87 -35.70 -6.53
C ARG A 288 -2.08 -35.19 -5.10
N TYR A 289 -2.83 -34.12 -4.90
CA TYR A 289 -3.09 -33.57 -3.58
C TYR A 289 -4.15 -34.37 -2.81
N LYS A 290 -5.21 -34.83 -3.50
CA LYS A 290 -6.26 -35.64 -2.87
C LYS A 290 -5.76 -36.97 -2.31
N LYS A 291 -4.79 -37.62 -2.99
CA LYS A 291 -4.27 -38.93 -2.57
C LYS A 291 -3.40 -38.90 -1.31
N LYS A 292 -2.98 -37.71 -0.85
CA LYS A 292 -2.11 -37.55 0.33
C LYS A 292 -2.88 -37.28 1.62
N ASN A 293 -4.19 -37.00 1.54
CA ASN A 293 -5.04 -36.68 2.69
C ASN A 293 -6.08 -37.79 3.00
N GLU A 294 -5.98 -38.94 2.35
CA GLU A 294 -6.82 -40.14 2.60
C GLU A 294 -5.99 -41.31 3.20
N GLN A 295 -4.79 -41.03 3.73
CA GLN A 295 -4.00 -41.94 4.58
C GLN A 295 -3.70 -41.26 5.90
#